data_AF-A0A0H5SJD1-F1
#
_entry.id   AF-A0A0H5SJD1-F1
#
_cell.length_a   1.000
_cell.length_b   1.000
_cell.length_c   1.000
_cell.angle_alpha   90.00
_cell.angle_beta   90.00
_cell.angle_gamma   90.00
#
_symmetry.space_group_name_H-M   'P 1'
#
loop_
_entity.id
_entity.type
_entity.pdbx_description
1 polymer ?
#
loop_
_entity_poly.entity_id
_entity_poly.type
_entity_poly.pdbx_seq_one_letter_code
_entity_poly.pdbx_strand_id
1 'polypeptide(L)'
;MKKISRIIILCISIMLIVIGCSKKDPADNANSDITPTPSVTDEEGGNTNTLPLENPIIKEDYDFNDYIKLGQYKGIEVKAEKLEVTDEDVDIAIQEELYDYGATPVEVTDRPVRLGDTVNIDFVGYHNGEAFDGGSANGYDLTIGSGAFIKGFEEQLIGAELSKEIEVNVVFPENYSYTKLAGEPAVFKVTINKIQYFELTEDIIKDLGFESEEAYRNQLLQELTERKAESIQQQKENYIYDTVIKNSEITLPENLVEYYANDFKTIYNNIAASYGYDLESFISLSGYSMEEFEKDVQYYSTTMATRELVIKAISSLEGIEVTDEEFQAKVTEYAENYGYESAEEFLAEADVEALKDDMLFEKVIDFLVAESVEI
;
A
#
# COMPACT_ATOMS: atom_id res chain seq x y z
N MET A 1 -17.71 11.17 31.46
CA MET A 1 -18.48 11.36 30.22
C MET A 1 -17.50 11.71 29.10
N LYS A 2 -16.97 10.68 28.45
CA LYS A 2 -16.36 10.66 27.11
C LYS A 2 -16.40 9.18 26.73
N LYS A 3 -17.58 8.74 26.31
CA LYS A 3 -17.82 7.46 25.64
C LYS A 3 -18.30 7.83 24.24
N ILE A 4 -18.01 6.97 23.28
CA ILE A 4 -18.17 7.09 21.82
C ILE A 4 -16.86 7.49 21.15
N SER A 5 -15.97 6.50 21.07
CA SER A 5 -15.05 6.33 19.95
C SER A 5 -15.01 4.83 19.72
N ARG A 6 -16.04 4.28 19.08
CA ARG A 6 -15.97 2.91 18.54
C ARG A 6 -15.16 3.04 17.25
N ILE A 7 -13.85 2.88 17.38
CA ILE A 7 -12.97 2.76 16.23
C ILE A 7 -13.28 1.38 15.66
N ILE A 8 -13.87 1.34 14.47
CA ILE A 8 -13.97 0.10 13.69
C ILE A 8 -12.54 -0.24 13.31
N ILE A 9 -11.93 -1.20 14.00
CA ILE A 9 -10.66 -1.79 13.58
C ILE A 9 -10.99 -2.62 12.35
N LEU A 10 -10.94 -1.94 11.21
CA LEU A 10 -11.02 -2.55 9.91
C LEU A 10 -9.73 -3.34 9.71
N CYS A 11 -9.85 -4.65 9.47
CA CYS A 11 -8.71 -5.52 9.27
C CYS A 11 -7.77 -4.92 8.21
N ILE A 12 -6.55 -4.64 8.68
CA ILE A 12 -5.56 -3.71 8.11
C ILE A 12 -4.97 -4.14 6.77
N SER A 13 -5.26 -5.35 6.31
CA SER A 13 -4.66 -5.92 5.11
C SER A 13 -5.22 -5.35 3.80
N ILE A 14 -6.47 -4.87 3.75
CA ILE A 14 -7.10 -4.52 2.46
C ILE A 14 -7.10 -3.00 2.18
N MET A 15 -7.09 -2.16 3.21
CA MET A 15 -7.15 -0.69 3.02
C MET A 15 -5.90 -0.11 2.34
N LEU A 16 -4.76 -0.79 2.46
CA LEU A 16 -3.51 -0.40 1.80
C LEU A 16 -3.50 -0.65 0.28
N ILE A 17 -4.43 -1.45 -0.26
CA ILE A 17 -4.53 -1.68 -1.71
C ILE A 17 -5.39 -0.61 -2.41
N VAL A 18 -6.28 0.08 -1.67
CA VAL A 18 -7.26 1.02 -2.27
C VAL A 18 -6.90 2.49 -2.06
N ILE A 19 -5.97 2.82 -1.16
CA ILE A 19 -5.52 4.21 -0.94
C ILE A 19 -4.14 4.40 -1.57
N GLY A 20 -4.09 4.42 -2.90
CA GLY A 20 -2.85 4.52 -3.68
C GLY A 20 -3.01 5.32 -4.98
N CYS A 21 -3.84 6.36 -5.00
CA CYS A 21 -3.90 7.33 -6.08
C CYS A 21 -3.73 8.74 -5.50
N SER A 22 -2.49 9.21 -5.45
CA SER A 22 -2.13 10.58 -5.10
C SER A 22 -2.27 11.49 -6.32
N LYS A 23 -3.12 12.51 -6.23
CA LYS A 23 -2.94 13.78 -6.95
C LYS A 23 -2.40 14.81 -5.97
N LYS A 24 -1.12 15.17 -6.14
CA LYS A 24 -0.51 16.35 -5.54
C LYS A 24 -0.02 17.21 -6.71
N ASP A 25 -0.69 18.34 -6.95
CA ASP A 25 -0.11 19.42 -7.75
C ASP A 25 0.68 20.36 -6.82
N PRO A 26 1.92 20.77 -7.19
CA PRO A 26 2.74 21.65 -6.38
C PRO A 26 2.58 23.12 -6.81
N ALA A 27 2.09 23.98 -5.91
CA ALA A 27 2.50 25.39 -5.79
C ALA A 27 1.65 26.11 -4.73
N ASP A 28 2.20 26.30 -3.53
CA ASP A 28 2.43 27.64 -2.97
C ASP A 28 3.18 27.50 -1.64
N ASN A 29 4.45 27.95 -1.64
CA ASN A 29 5.21 28.16 -0.42
C ASN A 29 4.75 29.46 0.23
N ALA A 30 4.04 29.35 1.36
CA ALA A 30 3.97 30.39 2.37
C ALA A 30 3.59 29.79 3.73
N ASN A 31 4.61 29.52 4.55
CA ASN A 31 4.64 29.73 6.00
C ASN A 31 3.33 29.49 6.79
N SER A 32 3.19 28.33 7.45
CA SER A 32 2.31 28.21 8.62
C SER A 32 2.68 27.05 9.55
N ASP A 33 3.44 27.38 10.59
CA ASP A 33 3.20 26.85 11.92
C ASP A 33 1.78 27.28 12.33
N ILE A 34 0.77 26.47 12.01
CA ILE A 34 -0.52 26.31 12.69
C ILE A 34 -1.08 24.99 12.15
N THR A 35 -1.01 23.90 12.92
CA THR A 35 -1.98 22.81 12.79
C THR A 35 -3.36 23.41 13.10
N PRO A 36 -4.32 23.49 12.17
CA PRO A 36 -5.68 23.78 12.58
C PRO A 36 -6.23 22.47 13.14
N THR A 37 -6.03 22.26 14.44
CA THR A 37 -6.99 21.50 15.23
C THR A 37 -8.34 22.15 14.97
N PRO A 38 -9.31 21.49 14.31
CA PRO A 38 -10.63 22.08 14.18
C PRO A 38 -11.19 22.25 15.59
N SER A 39 -11.32 23.51 16.01
CA SER A 39 -12.08 23.85 17.19
C SER A 39 -13.52 23.43 16.93
N VAL A 40 -14.06 22.62 17.82
CA VAL A 40 -15.50 22.36 17.90
C VAL A 40 -16.20 23.71 18.06
N THR A 41 -16.72 24.26 16.98
CA THR A 41 -17.75 25.30 17.07
C THR A 41 -19.05 24.58 17.32
N ASP A 42 -19.60 24.81 18.52
CA ASP A 42 -20.94 24.41 18.92
C ASP A 42 -21.96 25.04 17.96
N GLU A 43 -22.29 24.35 16.87
CA GLU A 43 -23.56 24.55 16.16
C GLU A 43 -24.54 23.46 16.61
N GLU A 44 -25.45 23.88 17.50
CA GLU A 44 -26.63 23.12 17.89
C GLU A 44 -27.48 22.82 16.64
N GLY A 45 -27.42 21.59 16.12
CA GLY A 45 -28.27 21.26 14.97
C GLY A 45 -28.12 19.88 14.33
N GLY A 46 -28.03 18.78 15.10
CA GLY A 46 -28.12 17.44 14.51
C GLY A 46 -27.93 16.30 15.50
N ASN A 47 -29.02 15.85 16.13
CA ASN A 47 -29.13 14.49 16.66
C ASN A 47 -28.86 13.52 15.50
N THR A 48 -27.87 12.63 15.55
CA THR A 48 -28.14 11.25 15.96
C THR A 48 -26.99 10.58 16.70
N ASN A 49 -27.31 10.13 17.91
CA ASN A 49 -26.65 9.03 18.59
C ASN A 49 -26.96 7.72 17.84
N THR A 50 -26.46 7.57 16.61
CA THR A 50 -26.65 6.37 15.79
C THR A 50 -25.50 5.41 16.03
N LEU A 51 -25.83 4.20 16.47
CA LEU A 51 -24.92 3.06 16.44
C LEU A 51 -24.32 2.92 15.03
N PRO A 52 -23.11 2.34 14.88
CA PRO A 52 -22.57 2.02 13.57
C PRO A 52 -23.62 1.28 12.74
N LEU A 53 -23.74 1.64 11.47
CA LEU A 53 -24.54 0.89 10.52
C LEU A 53 -23.96 -0.52 10.43
N GLU A 54 -24.86 -1.50 10.46
CA GLU A 54 -24.54 -2.91 10.19
C GLU A 54 -24.79 -3.20 8.72
N ASN A 55 -24.09 -4.20 8.18
CA ASN A 55 -24.29 -4.62 6.80
C ASN A 55 -25.75 -5.10 6.61
N PRO A 56 -26.53 -4.48 5.71
CA PRO A 56 -27.94 -4.84 5.52
C PRO A 56 -28.13 -6.19 4.81
N ILE A 57 -27.09 -6.74 4.20
CA ILE A 57 -27.13 -8.01 3.50
C ILE A 57 -26.68 -9.11 4.46
N ILE A 58 -27.49 -10.16 4.58
CA ILE A 58 -27.13 -11.36 5.32
C ILE A 58 -26.44 -12.31 4.33
N LYS A 59 -25.26 -12.79 4.69
CA LYS A 59 -24.54 -13.82 3.94
C LYS A 59 -25.34 -15.12 4.02
N GLU A 60 -25.83 -15.60 2.87
CA GLU A 60 -26.57 -16.85 2.78
C GLU A 60 -25.63 -18.05 2.85
N ASP A 61 -26.10 -19.17 3.42
CA ASP A 61 -25.38 -20.42 3.39
C ASP A 61 -25.28 -20.95 1.95
N TYR A 62 -24.08 -21.37 1.55
CA TYR A 62 -23.83 -21.97 0.24
C TYR A 62 -22.81 -23.10 0.36
N ASP A 63 -22.87 -24.09 -0.55
CA ASP A 63 -21.81 -25.09 -0.70
C ASP A 63 -20.75 -24.53 -1.65
N PHE A 64 -19.54 -24.28 -1.14
CA PHE A 64 -18.46 -23.73 -1.96
C PHE A 64 -18.11 -24.65 -3.14
N ASN A 65 -18.36 -25.96 -3.07
CA ASN A 65 -18.07 -26.89 -4.16
C ASN A 65 -18.89 -26.60 -5.44
N ASP A 66 -20.02 -25.90 -5.33
CA ASP A 66 -20.83 -25.48 -6.48
C ASP A 66 -20.21 -24.28 -7.23
N TYR A 67 -19.32 -23.55 -6.57
CA TYR A 67 -18.82 -22.24 -7.01
C TYR A 67 -17.32 -22.24 -7.30
N ILE A 68 -16.56 -23.16 -6.74
CA ILE A 68 -15.12 -23.29 -7.01
C ILE A 68 -14.72 -24.74 -7.25
N LYS A 69 -13.93 -24.93 -8.30
CA LYS A 69 -13.19 -26.15 -8.56
C LYS A 69 -11.71 -25.79 -8.72
N LEU A 70 -10.93 -26.15 -7.70
CA LEU A 70 -9.50 -25.87 -7.66
C LEU A 70 -8.77 -26.62 -8.79
N GLY A 71 -7.87 -25.90 -9.47
CA GLY A 71 -6.90 -26.49 -10.38
C GLY A 71 -5.62 -26.92 -9.67
N GLN A 72 -4.48 -26.66 -10.28
CA GLN A 72 -3.19 -26.84 -9.61
C GLN A 72 -2.96 -25.72 -8.59
N TYR A 73 -2.92 -26.08 -7.30
CA TYR A 73 -2.59 -25.16 -6.20
C TYR A 73 -1.32 -25.54 -5.42
N LYS A 74 -0.81 -26.77 -5.60
CA LYS A 74 0.47 -27.23 -5.04
C LYS A 74 1.54 -27.29 -6.13
N GLY A 75 2.80 -27.19 -5.72
CA GLY A 75 3.95 -27.27 -6.62
C GLY A 75 3.99 -26.15 -7.64
N ILE A 76 3.50 -24.95 -7.27
CA ILE A 76 3.60 -23.76 -8.11
C ILE A 76 5.06 -23.35 -8.18
N GLU A 77 5.60 -23.22 -9.40
CA GLU A 77 6.98 -22.80 -9.62
C GLU A 77 7.12 -21.29 -9.42
N VAL A 78 7.96 -20.90 -8.46
CA VAL A 78 8.29 -19.50 -8.15
C VAL A 78 9.76 -19.25 -8.44
N LYS A 79 10.06 -18.15 -9.13
CA LYS A 79 11.45 -17.75 -9.34
C LYS A 79 12.02 -17.22 -8.03
N ALA A 80 13.14 -17.78 -7.60
CA ALA A 80 13.83 -17.24 -6.43
C ALA A 80 14.39 -15.84 -6.73
N GLU A 81 13.96 -14.85 -5.97
CA GLU A 81 14.57 -13.52 -5.98
C GLU A 81 15.77 -13.49 -5.03
N LYS A 82 16.84 -12.81 -5.45
CA LYS A 82 18.02 -12.64 -4.60
C LYS A 82 17.77 -11.59 -3.53
N LEU A 83 17.92 -12.00 -2.28
CA LEU A 83 18.08 -11.08 -1.15
C LEU A 83 19.51 -10.53 -1.15
N GLU A 84 19.72 -9.44 -1.87
CA GLU A 84 21.02 -8.76 -1.99
C GLU A 84 20.79 -7.25 -1.82
N VAL A 85 21.38 -6.66 -0.78
CA VAL A 85 21.44 -5.20 -0.57
C VAL A 85 22.90 -4.79 -0.73
N THR A 86 23.13 -3.80 -1.58
CA THR A 86 24.46 -3.33 -1.95
C THR A 86 24.87 -2.11 -1.11
N ASP A 87 26.16 -1.79 -1.10
CA ASP A 87 26.64 -0.56 -0.45
C ASP A 87 26.04 0.68 -1.14
N GLU A 88 25.81 0.62 -2.45
CA GLU A 88 25.13 1.67 -3.20
C GLU A 88 23.67 1.88 -2.75
N ASP A 89 22.94 0.80 -2.42
CA ASP A 89 21.58 0.91 -1.88
C ASP A 89 21.57 1.64 -0.52
N VAL A 90 22.58 1.36 0.32
CA VAL A 90 22.75 2.05 1.61
C VAL A 90 23.10 3.53 1.39
N ASP A 91 23.96 3.83 0.42
CA ASP A 91 24.32 5.22 0.08
C ASP A 91 23.10 6.02 -0.39
N ILE A 92 22.25 5.42 -1.23
CA ILE A 92 21.00 6.04 -1.69
C ILE A 92 20.07 6.30 -0.50
N ALA A 93 19.85 5.30 0.37
CA ALA A 93 19.01 5.45 1.54
C ALA A 93 19.51 6.58 2.46
N ILE A 94 20.83 6.70 2.65
CA ILE A 94 21.42 7.83 3.40
C ILE A 94 21.07 9.18 2.74
N GLN A 95 21.11 9.27 1.41
CA GLN A 95 20.73 10.52 0.72
C GLN A 95 19.25 10.87 0.93
N GLU A 96 18.36 9.89 0.92
CA GLU A 96 16.94 10.09 1.23
C GLU A 96 16.72 10.54 2.68
N GLU A 97 17.33 9.83 3.64
CA GLU A 97 17.25 10.19 5.07
C GLU A 97 17.81 11.59 5.35
N LEU A 98 18.88 12.00 4.67
CA LEU A 98 19.45 13.34 4.80
C LEU A 98 18.54 14.42 4.18
N TYR A 99 17.87 14.11 3.06
CA TYR A 99 16.88 14.99 2.47
C TYR A 99 15.71 15.21 3.44
N ASP A 100 15.16 14.13 3.99
CA ASP A 100 14.02 14.16 4.92
C ASP A 100 14.37 14.79 6.27
N TYR A 101 15.60 14.59 6.75
CA TYR A 101 16.15 15.28 7.92
C TYR A 101 16.27 16.80 7.70
N GLY A 102 16.30 17.26 6.45
CA GLY A 102 16.50 18.67 6.10
C GLY A 102 17.97 19.10 6.15
N ALA A 103 18.89 18.19 5.82
CA ALA A 103 20.31 18.50 5.73
C ALA A 103 20.58 19.62 4.70
N THR A 104 21.68 20.35 4.87
CA THR A 104 22.04 21.41 3.92
C THR A 104 22.52 20.78 2.60
N PRO A 105 21.88 21.09 1.46
CA PRO A 105 22.28 20.51 0.19
C PRO A 105 23.58 21.13 -0.34
N VAL A 106 24.38 20.30 -1.01
CA VAL A 106 25.49 20.75 -1.84
C VAL A 106 25.05 20.75 -3.30
N GLU A 107 24.99 21.94 -3.90
CA GLU A 107 24.58 22.08 -5.30
C GLU A 107 25.68 21.63 -6.27
N VAL A 108 25.28 20.90 -7.30
CA VAL A 108 26.18 20.36 -8.33
C VAL A 108 25.88 21.05 -9.66
N THR A 109 26.90 21.69 -10.24
CA THR A 109 26.76 22.44 -11.50
C THR A 109 27.83 22.09 -12.54
N ASP A 110 28.80 21.25 -12.19
CA ASP A 110 30.01 20.97 -12.98
C ASP A 110 30.10 19.52 -13.49
N ARG A 111 29.09 18.70 -13.19
CA ARG A 111 29.00 17.29 -13.65
C ARG A 111 27.54 16.89 -13.94
N PRO A 112 27.33 15.85 -14.77
CA PRO A 112 26.01 15.27 -14.95
C PRO A 112 25.53 14.51 -13.70
N VAL A 113 24.24 14.14 -13.73
CA VAL A 113 23.54 13.36 -12.71
C VAL A 113 24.22 12.01 -12.48
N ARG A 114 24.28 11.58 -11.22
CA ARG A 114 24.78 10.28 -10.76
C ARG A 114 23.78 9.61 -9.81
N LEU A 115 24.00 8.32 -9.55
CA LEU A 115 23.31 7.58 -8.51
C LEU A 115 23.48 8.28 -7.15
N GLY A 116 22.40 8.38 -6.38
CA GLY A 116 22.34 9.06 -5.08
C GLY A 116 22.18 10.58 -5.15
N ASP A 117 22.32 11.24 -6.31
CA ASP A 117 22.00 12.67 -6.40
C ASP A 117 20.49 12.87 -6.21
N THR A 118 20.09 13.91 -5.49
CA THR A 118 18.74 14.45 -5.55
C THR A 118 18.65 15.47 -6.67
N VAL A 119 17.77 15.22 -7.64
CA VAL A 119 17.52 16.09 -8.78
C VAL A 119 16.15 16.75 -8.67
N ASN A 120 16.08 18.03 -8.98
CA ASN A 120 14.80 18.69 -9.22
C ASN A 120 14.44 18.54 -10.69
N ILE A 121 13.28 17.98 -11.00
CA ILE A 121 12.88 17.66 -12.38
C ILE A 121 11.50 18.23 -12.72
N ASP A 122 11.37 18.61 -13.99
CA ASP A 122 10.08 18.76 -14.66
C ASP A 122 9.92 17.59 -15.61
N PHE A 123 8.74 16.96 -15.64
CA PHE A 123 8.47 15.92 -16.61
C PHE A 123 7.05 15.95 -17.16
N VAL A 124 6.92 15.47 -18.41
CA VAL A 124 5.64 15.23 -19.08
C VAL A 124 5.67 13.84 -19.72
N GLY A 125 4.74 12.99 -19.29
CA GLY A 125 4.55 11.63 -19.77
C GLY A 125 3.60 11.57 -20.96
N TYR A 126 3.99 10.79 -21.96
CA TYR A 126 3.24 10.55 -23.19
C TYR A 126 3.00 9.06 -23.37
N HIS A 127 1.77 8.70 -23.67
CA HIS A 127 1.37 7.36 -24.06
C HIS A 127 0.70 7.43 -25.44
N ASN A 128 1.17 6.61 -26.39
CA ASN A 128 0.71 6.66 -27.79
C ASN A 128 0.77 8.07 -28.44
N GLY A 129 1.73 8.90 -28.01
CA GLY A 129 1.94 10.26 -28.53
C GLY A 129 1.03 11.34 -27.92
N GLU A 130 0.14 10.97 -27.01
CA GLU A 130 -0.72 11.88 -26.26
C GLU A 130 -0.24 11.99 -24.81
N ALA A 131 -0.26 13.20 -24.25
CA ALA A 131 0.03 13.38 -22.83
C ALA A 131 -1.11 12.77 -22.00
N PHE A 132 -0.79 12.09 -20.90
CA PHE A 132 -1.79 11.47 -20.04
C PHE A 132 -1.85 12.16 -18.67
N ASP A 133 -3.05 12.17 -18.08
CA ASP A 133 -3.30 12.76 -16.77
C ASP A 133 -2.53 12.02 -15.67
N GLY A 134 -1.93 12.77 -14.75
CA GLY A 134 -1.07 12.22 -13.69
C GLY A 134 0.34 11.83 -14.16
N GLY A 135 0.65 11.97 -15.46
CA GLY A 135 1.98 11.71 -16.02
C GLY A 135 2.92 12.92 -16.02
N SER A 136 2.56 14.03 -15.39
CA SER A 136 3.36 15.26 -15.45
C SER A 136 3.51 15.91 -14.08
N ALA A 137 4.68 16.47 -13.80
CA ALA A 137 4.93 17.29 -12.62
C ALA A 137 5.96 18.36 -12.96
N ASN A 138 5.92 19.47 -12.21
CA ASN A 138 6.94 20.50 -12.26
C ASN A 138 7.59 20.65 -10.88
N GLY A 139 8.92 20.78 -10.85
CA GLY A 139 9.68 21.00 -9.65
C GLY A 139 9.70 19.83 -8.67
N TYR A 140 9.60 18.59 -9.16
CA TYR A 140 9.63 17.39 -8.32
C TYR A 140 11.07 17.06 -7.93
N ASP A 141 11.35 16.90 -6.63
CA ASP A 141 12.65 16.42 -6.15
C ASP A 141 12.67 14.89 -6.12
N LEU A 142 13.66 14.30 -6.79
CA LEU A 142 13.83 12.86 -6.94
C LEU A 142 15.27 12.47 -6.59
N THR A 143 15.45 11.59 -5.61
CA THR A 143 16.75 10.95 -5.35
C THR A 143 16.96 9.80 -6.33
N ILE A 144 18.03 9.86 -7.12
CA ILE A 144 18.29 8.88 -8.17
C ILE A 144 18.72 7.55 -7.57
N GLY A 145 17.93 6.52 -7.82
CA GLY A 145 18.10 5.16 -7.30
C GLY A 145 17.15 4.81 -6.15
N SER A 146 16.27 5.72 -5.71
CA SER A 146 15.32 5.43 -4.64
C SER A 146 14.24 4.42 -5.04
N GLY A 147 13.99 4.29 -6.34
CA GLY A 147 12.90 3.45 -6.84
C GLY A 147 11.52 4.06 -6.59
N ALA A 148 11.45 5.38 -6.34
CA ALA A 148 10.20 6.13 -6.24
C ALA A 148 9.43 6.17 -7.58
N PHE A 149 10.15 6.01 -8.70
CA PHE A 149 9.56 5.96 -10.04
C PHE A 149 9.51 4.54 -10.60
N ILE A 150 8.72 4.36 -11.66
CA ILE A 150 8.65 3.09 -12.38
C ILE A 150 10.03 2.63 -12.84
N LYS A 151 10.28 1.34 -12.70
CA LYS A 151 11.57 0.71 -13.02
C LYS A 151 12.07 1.12 -14.41
N GLY A 152 13.34 1.51 -14.49
CA GLY A 152 13.97 1.98 -15.72
C GLY A 152 13.89 3.49 -15.92
N PHE A 153 13.08 4.22 -15.15
CA PHE A 153 12.98 5.68 -15.26
C PHE A 153 14.25 6.37 -14.75
N GLU A 154 14.64 6.09 -13.51
CA GLU A 154 15.72 6.79 -12.81
C GLU A 154 17.09 6.46 -13.40
N GLU A 155 17.29 5.21 -13.84
CA GLU A 155 18.54 4.76 -14.44
C GLU A 155 18.86 5.48 -15.75
N GLN A 156 17.84 5.93 -16.48
CA GLN A 156 18.00 6.73 -17.70
C GLN A 156 18.34 8.20 -17.43
N LEU A 157 18.12 8.69 -16.21
CA LEU A 157 18.52 10.05 -15.82
C LEU A 157 20.00 10.12 -15.44
N ILE A 158 20.64 9.00 -15.13
CA ILE A 158 22.08 8.96 -14.87
C ILE A 158 22.84 9.42 -16.11
N GLY A 159 23.72 10.42 -15.94
CA GLY A 159 24.44 11.05 -17.05
C GLY A 159 23.70 12.21 -17.72
N ALA A 160 22.45 12.49 -17.36
CA ALA A 160 21.74 13.67 -17.83
C ALA A 160 22.43 14.95 -17.36
N GLU A 161 22.41 15.97 -18.21
CA GLU A 161 23.00 17.27 -17.92
C GLU A 161 21.96 18.27 -17.42
N LEU A 162 22.41 19.18 -16.56
CA LEU A 162 21.59 20.28 -16.05
C LEU A 162 20.98 21.11 -17.19
N SER A 163 19.70 21.44 -17.06
CA SER A 163 18.90 22.24 -17.99
C SER A 163 18.78 21.69 -19.42
N LYS A 164 19.03 20.39 -19.63
CA LYS A 164 18.76 19.71 -20.89
C LYS A 164 17.55 18.79 -20.76
N GLU A 165 16.72 18.78 -21.80
CA GLU A 165 15.64 17.80 -21.95
C GLU A 165 16.22 16.44 -22.37
N ILE A 166 15.75 15.38 -21.73
CA ILE A 166 16.03 13.99 -22.07
C ILE A 166 14.70 13.23 -22.23
N GLU A 167 14.67 12.28 -23.17
CA GLU A 167 13.55 11.35 -23.33
C GLU A 167 13.86 10.05 -22.59
N VAL A 168 12.99 9.71 -21.64
CA VAL A 168 13.04 8.49 -20.82
C VAL A 168 11.97 7.54 -21.32
N ASN A 169 12.36 6.32 -21.70
CA ASN A 169 11.45 5.33 -22.29
C ASN A 169 11.20 4.19 -21.31
N VAL A 170 9.95 3.95 -20.95
CA VAL A 170 9.58 3.01 -19.89
C VAL A 170 8.36 2.19 -20.30
N VAL A 171 8.20 1.05 -19.64
CA VAL A 171 7.00 0.21 -19.75
C VAL A 171 6.41 0.12 -18.35
N PHE A 172 5.13 0.44 -18.23
CA PHE A 172 4.45 0.32 -16.95
C PHE A 172 4.32 -1.15 -16.54
N PRO A 173 4.37 -1.46 -15.23
CA PRO A 173 4.11 -2.80 -14.73
C PRO A 173 2.75 -3.34 -15.19
N GLU A 174 2.64 -4.66 -15.37
CA GLU A 174 1.37 -5.34 -15.74
C GLU A 174 0.27 -5.16 -14.68
N ASN A 175 0.66 -4.93 -13.43
CA ASN A 175 -0.22 -4.71 -12.28
C ASN A 175 -0.37 -3.22 -11.91
N TYR A 176 -0.11 -2.30 -12.84
CA TYR A 176 -0.23 -0.87 -12.58
C TYR A 176 -1.68 -0.47 -12.30
N SER A 177 -1.92 0.31 -11.23
CA SER A 177 -3.26 0.68 -10.75
C SER A 177 -4.13 1.34 -11.81
N TYR A 178 -3.51 2.08 -12.75
CA TYR A 178 -4.20 2.62 -13.90
C TYR A 178 -4.17 1.64 -15.07
N THR A 179 -5.23 0.81 -15.16
CA THR A 179 -5.37 -0.30 -16.12
C THR A 179 -5.13 0.06 -17.59
N LYS A 180 -5.30 1.32 -18.00
CA LYS A 180 -5.01 1.77 -19.37
C LYS A 180 -3.53 1.89 -19.68
N LEU A 181 -2.69 2.02 -18.66
CA LEU A 181 -1.25 2.12 -18.79
C LEU A 181 -0.55 0.82 -18.42
N ALA A 182 -1.20 -0.09 -17.69
CA ALA A 182 -0.61 -1.38 -17.29
C ALA A 182 -0.06 -2.16 -18.51
N GLY A 183 1.22 -2.53 -18.44
CA GLY A 183 1.93 -3.25 -19.51
C GLY A 183 2.26 -2.40 -20.76
N GLU A 184 1.80 -1.15 -20.82
CA GLU A 184 1.94 -0.30 -22.00
C GLU A 184 3.23 0.55 -21.95
N PRO A 185 3.83 0.84 -23.12
CA PRO A 185 4.97 1.74 -23.21
C PRO A 185 4.57 3.21 -23.06
N ALA A 186 5.46 3.99 -22.46
CA ALA A 186 5.35 5.44 -22.37
C ALA A 186 6.72 6.12 -22.53
N VAL A 187 6.68 7.38 -22.97
CA VAL A 187 7.84 8.24 -23.11
C VAL A 187 7.66 9.45 -22.22
N PHE A 188 8.64 9.72 -21.38
CA PHE A 188 8.67 10.91 -20.54
C PHE A 188 9.71 11.88 -21.06
N LYS A 189 9.31 13.13 -21.24
CA LYS A 189 10.25 14.23 -21.47
C LYS A 189 10.60 14.81 -20.13
N VAL A 190 11.86 14.72 -19.74
CA VAL A 190 12.34 15.14 -18.42
C VAL A 190 13.37 16.24 -18.58
N THR A 191 13.26 17.31 -17.80
CA THR A 191 14.26 18.37 -17.71
C THR A 191 14.83 18.40 -16.29
N ILE A 192 16.16 18.37 -16.19
CA ILE A 192 16.86 18.49 -14.90
C ILE A 192 17.04 19.97 -14.56
N ASN A 193 16.34 20.47 -13.56
CA ASN A 193 16.41 21.87 -13.12
C ASN A 193 17.54 22.11 -12.13
N LYS A 194 17.81 21.13 -11.27
CA LYS A 194 18.83 21.21 -10.22
C LYS A 194 19.41 19.82 -9.95
N ILE A 195 20.69 19.75 -9.59
CA ILE A 195 21.35 18.55 -9.07
C ILE A 195 21.96 18.92 -7.71
N GLN A 196 21.74 18.09 -6.71
CA GLN A 196 22.25 18.29 -5.36
C GLN A 196 22.53 16.95 -4.68
N TYR A 197 23.43 16.95 -3.71
CA TYR A 197 23.68 15.81 -2.83
C TYR A 197 23.84 16.32 -1.39
N PHE A 198 23.79 15.40 -0.43
CA PHE A 198 23.90 15.70 0.99
C PHE A 198 25.14 15.05 1.59
N GLU A 199 25.80 15.76 2.50
CA GLU A 199 26.96 15.25 3.23
C GLU A 199 26.50 14.73 4.59
N LEU A 200 26.79 13.45 4.85
CA LEU A 200 26.61 12.87 6.18
C LEU A 200 27.72 13.38 7.10
N THR A 201 27.39 14.30 8.01
CA THR A 201 28.34 14.90 8.94
C THR A 201 28.31 14.19 10.31
N GLU A 202 29.40 14.31 11.08
CA GLU A 202 29.45 13.76 12.45
C GLU A 202 28.36 14.31 13.37
N ASP A 203 27.92 15.55 13.16
CA ASP A 203 26.87 16.16 13.98
C ASP A 203 25.50 15.55 13.65
N ILE A 204 25.21 15.31 12.36
CA ILE A 204 23.98 14.62 11.94
C ILE A 204 23.96 13.19 12.49
N ILE A 205 25.07 12.46 12.42
CA ILE A 205 25.19 11.09 12.97
C ILE A 205 24.85 11.07 14.47
N LYS A 206 25.37 12.03 15.24
CA LYS A 206 25.08 12.15 16.68
C LYS A 206 23.63 12.52 16.96
N ASP A 207 23.04 13.41 16.15
CA ASP A 207 21.64 13.82 16.29
C ASP A 207 20.68 12.67 15.99
N LEU A 208 21.04 11.79 15.04
CA LEU A 208 20.34 10.52 14.77
C LEU A 208 20.57 9.47 15.86
N GLY A 209 21.41 9.74 16.87
CA GLY A 209 21.64 8.87 18.02
C GLY A 209 22.73 7.80 17.81
N PHE A 210 23.55 7.93 16.77
CA PHE A 210 24.60 6.96 16.45
C PHE A 210 25.98 7.39 16.93
N GLU A 211 26.82 6.42 17.28
CA GLU A 211 28.20 6.66 17.73
C GLU A 211 29.18 6.86 16.56
N SER A 212 28.83 6.36 15.36
CA SER A 212 29.68 6.44 14.16
C SER A 212 28.87 6.23 12.88
N GLU A 213 29.43 6.66 11.74
CA GLU A 213 28.86 6.39 10.41
C GLU A 213 28.71 4.89 10.15
N GLU A 214 29.69 4.08 10.58
CA GLU A 214 29.65 2.61 10.44
C GLU A 214 28.45 2.01 11.18
N ALA A 215 28.15 2.50 12.40
CA ALA A 215 26.99 2.04 13.15
C ALA A 215 25.67 2.39 12.45
N TYR A 216 25.57 3.61 11.92
CA TYR A 216 24.39 4.07 11.16
C TYR A 216 24.18 3.26 9.87
N ARG A 217 25.25 3.10 9.08
CA ARG A 217 25.23 2.29 7.85
C ARG A 217 24.81 0.84 8.11
N ASN A 218 25.32 0.23 9.18
CA ASN A 218 24.96 -1.14 9.53
C ASN A 218 23.47 -1.27 9.92
N GLN A 219 22.91 -0.27 10.64
CA GLN A 219 21.48 -0.26 10.94
C GLN A 219 20.65 -0.13 9.66
N LEU A 220 20.99 0.82 8.78
CA LEU A 220 20.28 0.98 7.50
C LEU A 220 20.38 -0.28 6.63
N LEU A 221 21.56 -0.92 6.57
CA LEU A 221 21.73 -2.18 5.85
C LEU A 221 20.80 -3.27 6.40
N GLN A 222 20.65 -3.37 7.72
CA GLN A 222 19.73 -4.31 8.36
C GLN A 222 18.28 -4.00 7.98
N GLU A 223 17.85 -2.74 8.13
CA GLU A 223 16.48 -2.31 7.80
C GLU A 223 16.14 -2.53 6.33
N LEU A 224 17.06 -2.20 5.41
CA LEU A 224 16.90 -2.45 3.98
C LEU A 224 16.83 -3.94 3.67
N THR A 225 17.63 -4.76 4.36
CA THR A 225 17.63 -6.22 4.18
C THR A 225 16.31 -6.83 4.66
N GLU A 226 15.81 -6.40 5.82
CA GLU A 226 14.52 -6.85 6.37
C GLU A 226 13.37 -6.45 5.45
N ARG A 227 13.30 -5.18 5.04
CA ARG A 227 12.30 -4.67 4.10
C ARG A 227 12.33 -5.40 2.75
N LYS A 228 13.52 -5.71 2.23
CA LYS A 228 13.67 -6.45 0.98
C LYS A 228 13.23 -7.91 1.13
N ALA A 229 13.53 -8.54 2.27
CA ALA A 229 13.07 -9.90 2.56
C ALA A 229 11.54 -9.98 2.65
N GLU A 230 10.91 -9.02 3.35
CA GLU A 230 9.45 -8.90 3.41
C GLU A 230 8.83 -8.68 2.03
N SER A 231 9.40 -7.78 1.24
CA SER A 231 8.92 -7.53 -0.13
C SER A 231 9.02 -8.76 -1.03
N ILE A 232 10.14 -9.49 -0.99
CA ILE A 232 10.30 -10.74 -1.75
C ILE A 232 9.27 -11.78 -1.31
N GLN A 233 9.06 -11.91 -0.01
CA GLN A 233 8.09 -12.86 0.55
C GLN A 233 6.66 -12.51 0.11
N GLN A 234 6.26 -11.23 0.21
CA GLN A 234 4.93 -10.78 -0.22
C GLN A 234 4.72 -10.96 -1.73
N GLN A 235 5.74 -10.67 -2.55
CA GLN A 235 5.67 -10.91 -3.99
C GLN A 235 5.48 -12.39 -4.33
N LYS A 236 6.18 -13.27 -3.60
CA LYS A 236 6.03 -14.73 -3.73
C LYS A 236 4.62 -15.17 -3.35
N GLU A 237 4.10 -14.72 -2.21
CA GLU A 237 2.74 -15.04 -1.74
C GLU A 237 1.68 -14.61 -2.76
N ASN A 238 1.74 -13.36 -3.22
CA ASN A 238 0.82 -12.81 -4.21
C ASN A 238 0.87 -13.60 -5.53
N TYR A 239 2.08 -13.88 -6.03
CA TYR A 239 2.24 -14.66 -7.26
C TYR A 239 1.64 -16.06 -7.15
N ILE A 240 1.87 -16.74 -6.03
CA ILE A 240 1.32 -18.08 -5.78
C ILE A 240 -0.21 -18.00 -5.74
N TYR A 241 -0.76 -17.08 -4.93
CA TYR A 241 -2.20 -16.90 -4.77
C TYR A 241 -2.90 -16.58 -6.10
N ASP A 242 -2.35 -15.64 -6.88
CA ASP A 242 -2.86 -15.31 -8.20
C ASP A 242 -2.81 -16.51 -9.15
N THR A 243 -1.76 -17.32 -9.06
CA THR A 243 -1.62 -18.53 -9.88
C THR A 243 -2.67 -19.57 -9.51
N VAL A 244 -2.96 -19.75 -8.21
CA VAL A 244 -4.05 -20.62 -7.74
C VAL A 244 -5.40 -20.16 -8.31
N ILE A 245 -5.69 -18.87 -8.24
CA ILE A 245 -6.93 -18.30 -8.80
C ILE A 245 -7.01 -18.58 -10.30
N LYS A 246 -5.95 -18.26 -11.06
CA LYS A 246 -5.88 -18.46 -12.51
C LYS A 246 -6.05 -19.92 -12.93
N ASN A 247 -5.57 -20.85 -12.10
CA ASN A 247 -5.69 -22.28 -12.36
C ASN A 247 -7.09 -22.85 -12.00
N SER A 248 -7.92 -22.09 -11.29
CA SER A 248 -9.20 -22.56 -10.75
C SER A 248 -10.39 -22.14 -11.62
N GLU A 249 -11.42 -22.97 -11.66
CA GLU A 249 -12.71 -22.61 -12.23
C GLU A 249 -13.57 -22.00 -11.12
N ILE A 250 -13.82 -20.69 -11.18
CA ILE A 250 -14.55 -19.94 -10.14
C ILE A 250 -15.78 -19.25 -10.75
N THR A 251 -16.92 -19.45 -10.12
CA THR A 251 -18.16 -18.69 -10.35
C THR A 251 -18.58 -18.09 -9.02
N LEU A 252 -18.84 -16.79 -8.95
CA LEU A 252 -19.15 -16.13 -7.68
C LEU A 252 -20.65 -16.21 -7.35
N PRO A 253 -21.05 -16.61 -6.12
CA PRO A 253 -22.44 -16.50 -5.68
C PRO A 253 -22.89 -15.03 -5.66
N GLU A 254 -24.05 -14.74 -6.25
CA GLU A 254 -24.57 -13.36 -6.33
C GLU A 254 -24.74 -12.73 -4.93
N ASN A 255 -25.32 -13.48 -3.98
CA ASN A 255 -25.48 -13.02 -2.59
C ASN A 255 -24.14 -12.73 -1.91
N LEU A 256 -23.10 -13.53 -2.17
CA LEU A 256 -21.79 -13.33 -1.55
C LEU A 256 -21.11 -12.05 -2.06
N VAL A 257 -21.21 -11.79 -3.36
CA VAL A 257 -20.70 -10.54 -3.96
C VAL A 257 -21.49 -9.34 -3.43
N GLU A 258 -22.82 -9.44 -3.35
CA GLU A 258 -23.68 -8.38 -2.81
C GLU A 258 -23.38 -8.10 -1.33
N TYR A 259 -23.12 -9.15 -0.55
CA TYR A 259 -22.72 -9.04 0.85
C TYR A 259 -21.45 -8.20 1.00
N TYR A 260 -20.37 -8.55 0.28
CA TYR A 260 -19.11 -7.82 0.38
C TYR A 260 -19.18 -6.41 -0.22
N ALA A 261 -20.02 -6.18 -1.23
CA ALA A 261 -20.26 -4.85 -1.76
C ALA A 261 -20.92 -3.93 -0.72
N ASN A 262 -21.92 -4.44 0.01
CA ASN A 262 -22.58 -3.69 1.06
C ASN A 262 -21.74 -3.59 2.33
N ASP A 263 -20.88 -4.57 2.60
CA ASP A 263 -19.91 -4.52 3.69
C ASP A 263 -18.96 -3.32 3.51
N PHE A 264 -18.34 -3.23 2.33
CA PHE A 264 -17.47 -2.11 1.96
C PHE A 264 -18.18 -0.75 2.07
N LYS A 265 -19.40 -0.65 1.56
CA LYS A 265 -20.21 0.57 1.68
C LYS A 265 -20.53 0.91 3.13
N THR A 266 -20.86 -0.09 3.95
CA THR A 266 -21.17 0.09 5.37
C THR A 266 -19.97 0.65 6.13
N ILE A 267 -18.79 0.11 5.87
CA ILE A 267 -17.53 0.59 6.44
C ILE A 267 -17.31 2.07 6.11
N TYR A 268 -17.37 2.44 4.83
CA TYR A 268 -17.16 3.83 4.41
C TYR A 268 -18.25 4.79 4.92
N ASN A 269 -19.50 4.34 4.99
CA ASN A 269 -20.57 5.13 5.61
C ASN A 269 -20.29 5.39 7.10
N ASN A 270 -19.83 4.38 7.84
CA ASN A 270 -19.50 4.53 9.25
C ASN A 270 -18.32 5.49 9.47
N ILE A 271 -17.30 5.41 8.61
CA ILE A 271 -16.18 6.37 8.60
C ILE A 271 -16.71 7.78 8.31
N ALA A 272 -17.46 7.98 7.24
CA ALA A 272 -18.03 9.28 6.88
C ALA A 272 -18.85 9.88 8.03
N ALA A 273 -19.73 9.08 8.64
CA ALA A 273 -20.54 9.49 9.77
C ALA A 273 -19.71 9.87 11.00
N SER A 274 -18.58 9.20 11.24
CA SER A 274 -17.67 9.54 12.34
C SER A 274 -17.02 10.93 12.17
N TYR A 275 -16.87 11.39 10.93
CA TYR A 275 -16.43 12.73 10.58
C TYR A 275 -17.58 13.74 10.38
N GLY A 276 -18.83 13.32 10.58
CA GLY A 276 -20.01 14.19 10.42
C GLY A 276 -20.44 14.43 8.97
N TYR A 277 -20.02 13.58 8.04
CA TYR A 277 -20.39 13.65 6.62
C TYR A 277 -21.30 12.48 6.24
N ASP A 278 -22.12 12.68 5.20
CA ASP A 278 -22.67 11.56 4.44
C ASP A 278 -21.59 10.97 3.51
N LEU A 279 -21.83 9.77 2.98
CA LEU A 279 -20.87 9.06 2.13
C LEU A 279 -20.49 9.86 0.88
N GLU A 280 -21.45 10.45 0.17
CA GLU A 280 -21.18 11.16 -1.08
C GLU A 280 -20.30 12.39 -0.82
N SER A 281 -20.60 13.14 0.23
CA SER A 281 -19.77 14.27 0.68
C SER A 281 -18.36 13.81 1.07
N PHE A 282 -18.23 12.71 1.81
CA PHE A 282 -16.94 12.18 2.25
C PHE A 282 -16.04 11.72 1.09
N ILE A 283 -16.60 10.98 0.14
CA ILE A 283 -15.90 10.55 -1.08
C ILE A 283 -15.47 11.76 -1.92
N SER A 284 -16.37 12.73 -2.09
CA SER A 284 -16.09 13.96 -2.85
C SER A 284 -14.99 14.82 -2.21
N LEU A 285 -14.99 14.95 -0.88
CA LEU A 285 -13.94 15.67 -0.14
C LEU A 285 -12.57 15.02 -0.29
N SER A 286 -12.54 13.69 -0.49
CA SER A 286 -11.32 12.93 -0.74
C SER A 286 -10.83 13.05 -2.19
N GLY A 287 -11.53 13.80 -3.04
CA GLY A 287 -11.19 14.01 -4.45
C GLY A 287 -11.65 12.90 -5.40
N TYR A 288 -12.49 11.98 -4.93
CA TYR A 288 -13.04 10.87 -5.72
C TYR A 288 -14.47 11.18 -6.17
N SER A 289 -14.88 10.62 -7.30
CA SER A 289 -16.27 10.58 -7.72
C SER A 289 -16.98 9.33 -7.17
N MET A 290 -18.30 9.40 -7.04
CA MET A 290 -19.10 8.21 -6.71
C MET A 290 -18.98 7.11 -7.76
N GLU A 291 -18.69 7.43 -9.02
CA GLU A 291 -18.46 6.42 -10.06
C GLU A 291 -17.16 5.63 -9.81
N GLU A 292 -16.09 6.32 -9.40
CA GLU A 292 -14.83 5.67 -9.01
C GLU A 292 -15.02 4.82 -7.76
N PHE A 293 -15.71 5.34 -6.76
CA PHE A 293 -16.03 4.58 -5.54
C PHE A 293 -16.82 3.30 -5.84
N GLU A 294 -17.81 3.34 -6.75
CA GLU A 294 -18.56 2.15 -7.13
C GLU A 294 -17.71 1.11 -7.91
N LYS A 295 -16.67 1.55 -8.63
CA LYS A 295 -15.69 0.63 -9.24
C LYS A 295 -14.86 -0.06 -8.15
N ASP A 296 -14.45 0.67 -7.12
CA ASP A 296 -13.72 0.10 -5.97
C ASP A 296 -14.58 -0.91 -5.21
N VAL A 297 -15.87 -0.60 -4.99
CA VAL A 297 -16.85 -1.55 -4.43
C VAL A 297 -16.91 -2.84 -5.25
N GLN A 298 -17.00 -2.73 -6.58
CA GLN A 298 -17.05 -3.89 -7.46
C GLN A 298 -15.77 -4.72 -7.41
N TYR A 299 -14.61 -4.05 -7.42
CA TYR A 299 -13.32 -4.72 -7.32
C TYR A 299 -13.15 -5.42 -5.96
N TYR A 300 -13.44 -4.73 -4.86
CA TYR A 300 -13.37 -5.28 -3.51
C TYR A 300 -14.29 -6.50 -3.34
N SER A 301 -15.56 -6.37 -3.72
CA SER A 301 -16.57 -7.42 -3.52
C SER A 301 -16.24 -8.70 -4.28
N THR A 302 -15.78 -8.58 -5.52
CA THR A 302 -15.35 -9.74 -6.32
C THR A 302 -14.07 -10.37 -5.77
N THR A 303 -13.12 -9.55 -5.31
CA THR A 303 -11.87 -10.03 -4.70
C THR A 303 -12.14 -10.77 -3.39
N MET A 304 -12.97 -10.22 -2.50
CA MET A 304 -13.30 -10.85 -1.22
C MET A 304 -14.14 -12.12 -1.38
N ALA A 305 -15.12 -12.12 -2.31
CA ALA A 305 -15.87 -13.33 -2.62
C ALA A 305 -14.95 -14.43 -3.18
N THR A 306 -14.01 -14.09 -4.07
CA THR A 306 -13.01 -15.03 -4.58
C THR A 306 -12.13 -15.57 -3.46
N ARG A 307 -11.64 -14.68 -2.58
CA ARG A 307 -10.82 -15.02 -1.43
C ARG A 307 -11.52 -16.02 -0.51
N GLU A 308 -12.77 -15.75 -0.13
CA GLU A 308 -13.54 -16.66 0.72
C GLU A 308 -13.67 -18.06 0.09
N LEU A 309 -13.99 -18.13 -1.20
CA LEU A 309 -14.11 -19.42 -1.90
C LEU A 309 -12.79 -20.20 -1.95
N VAL A 310 -11.68 -19.53 -2.27
CA VAL A 310 -10.34 -20.16 -2.33
C VAL A 310 -9.92 -20.66 -0.94
N ILE A 311 -10.08 -19.83 0.09
CA ILE A 311 -9.79 -20.20 1.47
C ILE A 311 -10.62 -21.41 1.88
N LYS A 312 -11.95 -21.38 1.69
CA LYS A 312 -12.84 -22.48 2.09
C LYS A 312 -12.49 -23.78 1.38
N ALA A 313 -12.19 -23.71 0.08
CA ALA A 313 -11.83 -24.89 -0.70
C ALA A 313 -10.51 -25.52 -0.25
N ILE A 314 -9.45 -24.72 -0.09
CA ILE A 314 -8.13 -25.23 0.30
C ILE A 314 -8.12 -25.68 1.77
N SER A 315 -8.66 -24.85 2.66
CA SER A 315 -8.69 -25.18 4.09
C SER A 315 -9.48 -26.46 4.36
N SER A 316 -10.62 -26.66 3.68
CA SER A 316 -11.41 -27.88 3.78
C SER A 316 -10.70 -29.12 3.23
N LEU A 317 -9.99 -29.00 2.08
CA LEU A 317 -9.28 -30.13 1.48
C LEU A 317 -8.05 -30.56 2.29
N GLU A 318 -7.36 -29.61 2.89
CA GLU A 318 -6.08 -29.83 3.57
C GLU A 318 -6.24 -29.94 5.09
N GLY A 319 -7.44 -29.69 5.63
CA GLY A 319 -7.72 -29.73 7.06
C GLY A 319 -7.02 -28.59 7.81
N ILE A 320 -6.93 -27.42 7.20
CA ILE A 320 -6.35 -26.22 7.81
C ILE A 320 -7.44 -25.54 8.62
N GLU A 321 -7.20 -25.35 9.91
CA GLU A 321 -8.13 -24.69 10.83
C GLU A 321 -7.37 -23.71 11.73
N VAL A 322 -8.06 -22.66 12.19
CA VAL A 322 -7.57 -21.78 13.24
C VAL A 322 -7.96 -22.39 14.58
N THR A 323 -6.97 -22.82 15.36
CA THR A 323 -7.22 -23.36 16.70
C THR A 323 -7.55 -22.24 17.68
N ASP A 324 -8.28 -22.57 18.75
CA ASP A 324 -8.58 -21.61 19.81
C ASP A 324 -7.31 -21.01 20.44
N GLU A 325 -6.24 -21.81 20.57
CA GLU A 325 -4.95 -21.35 21.12
C GLU A 325 -4.29 -20.31 20.21
N GLU A 326 -4.22 -20.59 18.90
CA GLU A 326 -3.71 -19.64 17.90
C GLU A 326 -4.54 -18.34 17.89
N PHE A 327 -5.87 -18.47 17.91
CA PHE A 327 -6.77 -17.31 17.93
C PHE A 327 -6.53 -16.43 19.16
N GLN A 328 -6.44 -17.01 20.36
CA GLN A 328 -6.20 -16.23 21.57
C GLN A 328 -4.80 -15.59 21.59
N ALA A 329 -3.79 -16.26 21.03
CA ALA A 329 -2.46 -15.69 20.90
C ALA A 329 -2.48 -14.45 19.99
N LYS A 330 -3.08 -14.55 18.79
CA LYS A 330 -3.20 -13.44 17.84
C LYS A 330 -4.02 -12.27 18.40
N VAL A 331 -5.10 -12.56 19.12
CA VAL A 331 -5.91 -11.53 19.80
C VAL A 331 -5.09 -10.80 20.86
N THR A 332 -4.27 -11.51 21.63
CA THR A 332 -3.41 -10.88 22.65
C THR A 332 -2.36 -9.98 22.00
N GLU A 333 -1.73 -10.47 20.93
CA GLU A 333 -0.78 -9.69 20.13
C GLU A 333 -1.42 -8.41 19.57
N TYR A 334 -2.62 -8.50 18.99
CA TYR A 334 -3.33 -7.32 18.50
C TYR A 334 -3.73 -6.37 19.63
N ALA A 335 -4.20 -6.88 20.76
CA ALA A 335 -4.52 -6.03 21.91
C ALA A 335 -3.29 -5.22 22.35
N GLU A 336 -2.11 -5.85 22.44
CA GLU A 336 -0.86 -5.16 22.78
C GLU A 336 -0.44 -4.14 21.71
N ASN A 337 -0.47 -4.53 20.43
CA ASN A 337 -0.07 -3.68 19.32
C ASN A 337 -0.95 -2.43 19.16
N TYR A 338 -2.26 -2.54 19.41
CA TYR A 338 -3.20 -1.42 19.35
C TYR A 338 -3.41 -0.72 20.70
N GLY A 339 -2.69 -1.13 21.76
CA GLY A 339 -2.69 -0.45 23.05
C GLY A 339 -3.94 -0.68 23.91
N TYR A 340 -4.66 -1.78 23.69
CA TYR A 340 -5.77 -2.21 24.54
C TYR A 340 -5.28 -2.76 25.87
N GLU A 341 -6.05 -2.59 26.95
CA GLU A 341 -5.66 -3.09 28.28
C GLU A 341 -5.79 -4.62 28.37
N SER A 342 -6.60 -5.23 27.49
CA SER A 342 -6.79 -6.68 27.45
C SER A 342 -7.35 -7.18 26.11
N ALA A 343 -7.14 -8.47 25.84
CA ALA A 343 -7.78 -9.21 24.75
C ALA A 343 -9.33 -9.09 24.76
N GLU A 344 -9.95 -9.08 25.94
CA GLU A 344 -11.42 -8.97 26.07
C GLU A 344 -11.93 -7.60 25.62
N GLU A 345 -11.18 -6.54 25.93
CA GLU A 345 -11.50 -5.18 25.48
C GLU A 345 -11.38 -5.05 23.96
N PHE A 346 -10.31 -5.60 23.38
CA PHE A 346 -10.14 -5.65 21.92
C PHE A 346 -11.28 -6.43 21.24
N LEU A 347 -11.62 -7.61 21.75
CA LEU A 347 -12.70 -8.45 21.20
C LEU A 347 -14.08 -7.82 21.32
N ALA A 348 -14.29 -6.88 22.25
CA ALA A 348 -15.55 -6.17 22.37
C ALA A 348 -15.80 -5.16 21.23
N GLU A 349 -14.75 -4.79 20.50
CA GLU A 349 -14.80 -3.86 19.37
C GLU A 349 -14.46 -4.51 18.02
N ALA A 350 -13.78 -5.66 18.04
CA ALA A 350 -13.38 -6.37 16.85
C ALA A 350 -14.49 -7.23 16.22
N ASP A 351 -14.42 -7.40 14.90
CA ASP A 351 -15.18 -8.42 14.20
C ASP A 351 -14.44 -9.77 14.32
N VAL A 352 -14.95 -10.63 15.20
CA VAL A 352 -14.35 -11.94 15.50
C VAL A 352 -14.36 -12.87 14.29
N GLU A 353 -15.39 -12.79 13.44
CA GLU A 353 -15.48 -13.64 12.25
C GLU A 353 -14.44 -13.21 11.22
N ALA A 354 -14.36 -11.91 10.95
CA ALA A 354 -13.34 -11.34 10.05
C ALA A 354 -11.91 -11.67 10.51
N LEU A 355 -11.62 -11.56 11.81
CA LEU A 355 -10.30 -11.92 12.36
C LEU A 355 -9.96 -13.40 12.14
N LYS A 356 -10.93 -14.30 12.32
CA LYS A 356 -10.71 -15.73 12.09
C LYS A 356 -10.51 -16.04 10.60
N ASP A 357 -11.27 -15.39 9.73
CA ASP A 357 -11.13 -15.53 8.28
C ASP A 357 -9.76 -15.05 7.80
N ASP A 358 -9.26 -13.92 8.35
CA ASP A 358 -7.92 -13.41 8.04
C ASP A 358 -6.81 -14.35 8.52
N MET A 359 -6.91 -14.86 9.75
CA MET A 359 -5.96 -15.86 10.25
C MET A 359 -5.99 -17.14 9.42
N LEU A 360 -7.18 -17.59 8.98
CA LEU A 360 -7.30 -18.76 8.13
C LEU A 360 -6.68 -18.52 6.75
N PHE A 361 -6.85 -17.32 6.20
CA PHE A 361 -6.18 -16.91 4.97
C PHE A 361 -4.66 -16.94 5.10
N GLU A 362 -4.10 -16.32 6.14
CA GLU A 362 -2.65 -16.35 6.42
C GLU A 362 -2.14 -17.81 6.41
N LYS A 363 -2.83 -18.71 7.13
CA LYS A 363 -2.44 -20.14 7.17
C LYS A 363 -2.55 -20.85 5.81
N VAL A 364 -3.54 -20.50 5.00
CA VAL A 364 -3.67 -21.04 3.63
C VAL A 364 -2.54 -20.53 2.74
N ILE A 365 -2.18 -19.25 2.84
CA ILE A 365 -1.05 -18.67 2.10
C ILE A 365 0.27 -19.33 2.53
N ASP A 366 0.53 -19.46 3.83
CA ASP A 366 1.70 -20.14 4.37
C ASP A 366 1.83 -21.57 3.84
N PHE A 367 0.70 -22.28 3.82
CA PHE A 367 0.63 -23.63 3.27
C PHE A 367 0.97 -23.65 1.78
N LEU A 368 0.40 -22.74 0.99
CA LEU A 368 0.66 -22.65 -0.45
C LEU A 368 2.13 -22.30 -0.74
N VAL A 369 2.72 -21.42 0.06
CA VAL A 369 4.16 -21.09 0.02
C VAL A 369 5.01 -22.32 0.34
N ALA A 370 4.67 -23.06 1.39
CA ALA A 370 5.39 -24.27 1.78
C ALA A 370 5.31 -25.39 0.72
N GLU A 371 4.20 -25.46 -0.01
CA GLU A 371 3.99 -26.42 -1.10
C GLU A 371 4.49 -25.90 -2.47
N SER A 372 5.04 -24.68 -2.54
CA SER A 372 5.62 -24.13 -3.77
C SER A 372 7.02 -24.67 -4.05
N VAL A 373 7.48 -24.56 -5.29
CA VAL A 373 8.81 -24.98 -5.72
C VAL A 373 9.59 -23.77 -6.21
N GLU A 374 10.71 -23.49 -5.56
CA GLU A 374 11.65 -22.46 -6.05
C GLU A 374 12.48 -23.01 -7.21
N ILE A 375 12.53 -22.26 -8.31
CA ILE A 375 13.23 -22.62 -9.56
C ILE A 375 14.33 -21.65 -9.95
#